data_AF-A0A3B9PMI1-F1
#
_entry.id   AF-A0A3B9PMI1-F1
#
_cell.length_a   1.000
_cell.length_b   1.000
_cell.length_c   1.000
_cell.angle_alpha   90.00
_cell.angle_beta   90.00
_cell.angle_gamma   90.00
#
_symmetry.space_group_name_H-M   'P 1'
#
loop_
_entity.id
_entity.type
_entity.pdbx_description
1 polymer ?
#
loop_
_entity_poly.entity_id
_entity_poly.type
_entity_poly.pdbx_seq_one_letter_code
_entity_poly.pdbx_strand_id
1 'polypeptide(L)' 'MTKTSNAATLATLLAALPFAGSVHAEDSPFTANVGLVSDYAYRGYSQTDERPALQGGFDYAHESGLYAGVWGS' A
#
# COMPACT_ATOMS: atom_id res chain seq x y z
N MET A 1 30.53 32.88 12.58
CA MET A 1 29.21 32.31 12.27
C MET A 1 29.36 31.40 11.05
N THR A 2 29.66 30.13 11.25
CA THR A 2 29.80 29.12 10.21
C THR A 2 28.68 28.10 10.39
N LYS A 3 27.74 28.07 9.44
CA LYS A 3 26.55 27.23 9.49
C LYS A 3 26.82 25.99 8.63
N THR A 4 27.12 24.87 9.27
CA THR A 4 27.40 23.60 8.60
C THR A 4 26.12 22.94 8.10
N SER A 5 26.17 22.50 6.85
CA SER A 5 25.05 22.09 6.00
C SER A 5 24.62 20.64 6.28
N ASN A 6 23.46 20.44 6.92
CA ASN A 6 22.84 19.12 7.15
C ASN A 6 21.97 18.62 5.97
N ALA A 7 22.17 19.16 4.76
CA ALA A 7 21.30 18.85 3.62
C ALA A 7 21.72 17.59 2.83
N ALA A 8 22.93 17.08 3.05
CA ALA A 8 23.51 16.04 2.19
C ALA A 8 23.13 14.59 2.58
N THR A 9 22.60 14.35 3.78
CA THR A 9 22.41 12.97 4.28
C THR A 9 21.04 12.37 3.95
N LEU A 10 20.06 13.17 3.50
CA LEU A 10 18.71 12.67 3.21
C LEU A 10 18.53 12.17 1.75
N ALA A 11 19.53 12.39 0.88
CA ALA A 11 19.41 12.13 -0.55
C ALA A 11 19.68 10.67 -0.98
N THR A 12 20.20 9.83 -0.09
CA THR A 12 20.72 8.50 -0.47
C THR A 12 19.74 7.33 -0.29
N LEU A 13 18.52 7.55 0.23
CA LEU A 13 17.56 6.46 0.48
C LEU A 13 16.55 6.20 -0.65
N LEU A 14 16.63 6.92 -1.78
CA LEU A 14 15.66 6.79 -2.87
C LEU A 14 16.02 5.73 -3.93
N ALA A 15 17.16 5.05 -3.79
CA ALA A 15 17.73 4.20 -4.85
C ALA A 15 17.32 2.72 -4.81
N ALA A 16 16.40 2.31 -3.94
CA ALA A 16 16.00 0.90 -3.78
C ALA A 16 14.48 0.69 -3.76
N LEU A 17 13.72 1.50 -4.49
CA LEU A 17 12.34 1.13 -4.81
C LEU A 17 12.42 0.02 -5.87
N PRO A 18 11.97 -1.23 -5.57
CA PRO A 18 11.87 -2.24 -6.60
C PRO A 18 10.98 -1.67 -7.71
N PHE A 19 11.46 -1.79 -8.95
CA PHE A 19 10.72 -1.45 -10.14
C PHE A 19 9.43 -2.28 -10.14
N ALA A 20 8.36 -1.72 -9.58
CA ALA A 20 7.03 -2.27 -9.75
C ALA A 20 6.71 -2.05 -11.23
N GLY A 21 6.88 -3.10 -12.03
CA GLY A 21 6.42 -3.09 -13.41
C GLY A 21 4.99 -2.57 -13.42
N SER A 22 4.72 -1.56 -14.23
CA SER A 22 3.36 -1.11 -14.48
C SER A 22 2.61 -2.28 -15.11
N VAL A 23 1.86 -3.01 -14.29
CA VAL A 23 0.82 -3.91 -14.77
C VAL A 23 -0.20 -2.99 -15.43
N HIS A 24 -0.07 -2.82 -16.74
CA HIS A 24 -1.12 -2.26 -17.56
C HIS A 24 -2.26 -3.28 -17.51
N ALA A 25 -3.19 -3.07 -16.58
CA ALA A 25 -4.50 -3.64 -16.72
C ALA A 25 -5.07 -3.04 -18.01
N GLU A 26 -5.24 -3.87 -19.04
CA GLU A 26 -6.34 -3.76 -20.01
C GLU A 26 -7.58 -3.23 -19.26
N ASP A 27 -8.42 -2.34 -19.83
CA ASP A 27 -9.60 -1.69 -19.20
C ASP A 27 -10.51 -2.67 -18.41
N SER A 28 -10.00 -3.09 -17.26
CA SER A 28 -10.57 -4.13 -16.44
C SER A 28 -11.40 -3.39 -15.44
N PRO A 29 -12.70 -3.65 -15.37
CA PRO A 29 -13.52 -3.07 -14.34
C PRO A 29 -13.10 -3.58 -12.95
N PHE A 30 -12.24 -4.61 -12.87
CA PHE A 30 -11.74 -5.15 -11.61
C PHE A 30 -10.36 -4.59 -11.23
N THR A 31 -10.23 -4.17 -9.96
CA THR A 31 -8.96 -3.85 -9.31
C THR A 31 -8.78 -4.70 -8.05
N ALA A 32 -7.53 -4.99 -7.69
CA ALA A 32 -7.23 -5.79 -6.51
C ALA A 32 -5.98 -5.26 -5.79
N ASN A 33 -5.95 -5.40 -4.48
CA ASN A 33 -4.80 -5.06 -3.65
C ASN A 33 -4.52 -6.16 -2.63
N VAL A 34 -3.24 -6.33 -2.29
CA VAL A 34 -2.78 -7.26 -1.26
C VAL A 34 -1.66 -6.61 -0.46
N GLY A 35 -1.64 -6.86 0.85
CA GLY A 35 -0.63 -6.36 1.77
C GLY A 35 -0.34 -7.40 2.85
N LEU A 36 0.94 -7.51 3.21
CA LEU A 36 1.37 -8.30 4.36
C LEU A 36 1.86 -7.32 5.43
N VAL A 37 1.29 -7.42 6.63
CA VAL A 37 1.66 -6.58 7.77
C VAL A 37 2.12 -7.43 8.93
N SER A 38 2.93 -6.87 9.84
CA SER A 38 3.41 -7.58 11.03
C SER A 38 2.33 -7.76 12.10
N ASP A 39 1.35 -6.86 12.16
CA ASP A 39 0.17 -6.93 13.02
C ASP A 39 -0.93 -6.04 12.42
N TYR A 40 -2.18 -6.51 12.45
CA TYR A 40 -3.33 -5.71 12.04
C TYR A 40 -3.99 -5.07 13.27
N ALA A 41 -3.69 -3.78 13.53
CA ALA A 41 -4.29 -3.05 14.63
C ALA A 41 -5.47 -2.19 14.17
N TYR A 42 -6.65 -2.43 14.74
CA TYR A 42 -7.86 -1.62 14.51
C TYR A 42 -8.19 -0.81 15.77
N ARG A 43 -8.24 0.53 15.65
CA ARG A 43 -8.53 1.45 16.76
C ARG A 43 -7.64 1.24 18.00
N GLY A 44 -6.40 0.79 17.80
CA GLY A 44 -5.44 0.54 18.86
C GLY A 44 -5.48 -0.86 19.47
N TYR A 45 -6.33 -1.76 18.97
CA TYR A 45 -6.36 -3.17 19.36
C TYR A 45 -5.86 -4.05 18.23
N SER A 46 -4.96 -4.98 18.57
CA SER A 46 -4.53 -6.04 17.67
C SER A 46 -5.72 -6.94 17.31
N GLN A 47 -5.91 -7.16 16.02
CA GLN A 47 -6.91 -8.06 15.44
C GLN A 47 -6.32 -9.43 15.11
N THR A 48 -5.00 -9.58 15.28
CA THR A 48 -4.22 -10.76 14.86
C THR A 48 -3.34 -11.34 15.99
N ASP A 49 -3.56 -10.92 17.23
CA ASP A 49 -2.74 -11.28 18.39
C ASP A 49 -1.25 -11.00 18.18
N GLU A 50 -0.93 -9.82 17.60
CA GLU A 50 0.45 -9.37 17.35
C GLU A 50 1.21 -10.29 16.38
N ARG A 51 0.49 -11.03 15.54
CA ARG A 51 1.03 -11.90 14.49
C ARG A 51 0.86 -11.29 13.11
N PRO A 52 1.69 -11.70 12.13
CA PRO A 52 1.56 -11.23 10.75
C PRO A 52 0.17 -11.51 10.17
N ALA A 53 -0.35 -10.53 9.43
CA ALA A 53 -1.68 -10.57 8.83
C ALA A 53 -1.60 -10.31 7.31
N LEU A 54 -2.37 -11.08 6.55
CA LEU A 54 -2.55 -10.90 5.12
C LEU A 54 -3.83 -10.11 4.87
N GLN A 55 -3.70 -8.93 4.30
CA GLN A 55 -4.82 -8.04 4.01
C GLN A 55 -4.98 -7.89 2.50
N GLY A 56 -6.22 -7.68 2.06
CA GLY A 56 -6.47 -7.47 0.65
C GLY A 56 -7.89 -7.00 0.36
N GLY A 57 -8.07 -6.58 -0.88
CA GLY A 57 -9.34 -6.10 -1.38
C GLY A 57 -9.51 -6.38 -2.86
N PHE A 58 -10.78 -6.43 -3.26
CA PHE A 58 -11.21 -6.51 -4.65
C PHE A 58 -12.31 -5.49 -4.87
N ASP A 59 -12.17 -4.71 -5.94
CA ASP A 59 -13.14 -3.71 -6.34
C ASP A 59 -13.59 -3.96 -7.79
N TYR A 60 -14.82 -3.55 -8.07
CA TYR A 60 -15.44 -3.54 -9.39
C TYR A 60 -15.98 -2.14 -9.70
N ALA A 61 -15.58 -1.58 -10.85
CA ALA A 61 -16.03 -0.31 -11.39
C ALA A 61 -16.78 -0.54 -12.71
N HIS A 62 -18.09 -0.33 -12.69
CA HIS A 62 -18.93 -0.40 -13.89
C HIS A 62 -18.86 0.91 -14.67
N GLU A 63 -18.93 0.85 -16.00
CA GLU A 63 -18.87 2.02 -16.90
C GLU A 63 -19.97 3.07 -16.63
N SER A 64 -21.09 2.66 -16.02
CA SER A 64 -22.15 3.58 -15.57
C SER A 64 -21.74 4.48 -14.40
N GLY A 65 -20.56 4.28 -13.81
CA GLY A 65 -20.07 4.98 -12.62
C GLY A 65 -20.46 4.31 -11.29
N LEU A 66 -21.14 3.15 -11.33
CA LEU A 66 -21.38 2.34 -10.14
C LEU A 66 -20.11 1.58 -9.74
N TYR A 67 -19.83 1.49 -8.45
CA TYR A 67 -18.71 0.74 -7.93
C TYR A 67 -19.11 -0.09 -6.71
N ALA A 68 -18.47 -1.24 -6.54
CA ALA A 68 -18.64 -2.13 -5.40
C ALA A 68 -17.31 -2.80 -5.06
N GLY A 69 -17.05 -3.05 -3.79
CA GLY A 69 -15.80 -3.67 -3.37
C GLY A 69 -15.93 -4.39 -2.04
N VAL A 70 -14.97 -5.29 -1.79
CA VAL A 70 -14.81 -6.03 -0.54
C VAL A 70 -13.38 -5.90 -0.05
N TRP A 71 -13.22 -5.78 1.27
CA TRP A 71 -11.91 -5.67 1.90
C TRP A 71 -11.86 -6.49 3.19
N GLY A 72 -10.69 -7.06 3.48
CA GLY A 72 -10.48 -7.87 4.67
C GLY A 72 -9.01 -8.12 5.04
N SER A 73 -8.86 -8.80 6.17
CA SER A 73 -7.63 -9.20 6.84
C SER A 73 -7.74 -10.62 7.38
#